data_AF-A0A8B4QDW2-F1
#
_entry.id   AF-A0A8B4QDW2-F1
#
_cell.length_a   1.000
_cell.length_b   1.000
_cell.length_c   1.000
_cell.angle_alpha   90.00
_cell.angle_beta   90.00
_cell.angle_gamma   90.00
#
_symmetry.space_group_name_H-M   'P 1'
#
loop_
_entity.id
_entity.type
_entity.pdbx_description
1 polymer ?
#
loop_
_entity_poly.entity_id
_entity_poly.type
_entity_poly.pdbx_seq_one_letter_code
_entity_poly.pdbx_strand_id
1 'polypeptide(L)'
;MRLMEINTEAINQLVLEKVDEHIQSLKLEEDVYFMDARQLEKYLSLSWPTISKVFLSDPDFPTLRKGKCYMFHKKDVDCYLDRYYEELKYHGRDILKYRRKG
;
A
#
# COMPACT_ATOMS: atom_id res chain seq x y z
N MET A 1 22.22 -44.88 -6.26
CA MET A 1 21.38 -43.68 -6.11
C MET A 1 21.02 -43.18 -7.50
N ARG A 2 19.75 -43.21 -7.91
CA ARG A 2 19.32 -42.52 -9.15
C ARG A 2 19.21 -41.04 -8.82
N LEU A 3 20.08 -40.23 -9.43
CA LEU A 3 19.88 -38.79 -9.50
C LEU A 3 18.58 -38.59 -10.29
N MET A 4 17.56 -38.01 -9.67
CA MET A 4 16.38 -37.56 -10.39
C MET A 4 16.87 -36.59 -11.47
N GLU A 5 16.68 -36.94 -12.74
CA GLU A 5 16.81 -35.99 -13.83
C GLU A 5 15.71 -34.95 -13.62
N ILE A 6 16.12 -33.82 -13.04
CA ILE A 6 15.23 -32.69 -12.82
C ILE A 6 14.82 -32.19 -14.20
N ASN A 7 13.54 -32.34 -14.53
CA ASN A 7 12.97 -31.76 -15.73
C ASN A 7 12.90 -30.24 -15.55
N THR A 8 13.96 -29.56 -15.97
CA THR A 8 14.14 -28.12 -15.89
C THR A 8 13.03 -27.36 -16.62
N GLU A 9 12.49 -27.95 -17.69
CA GLU A 9 11.41 -27.35 -18.48
C GLU A 9 10.10 -27.32 -17.70
N ALA A 10 9.77 -28.40 -17.00
CA ALA A 10 8.62 -28.45 -16.10
C ALA A 10 8.76 -27.48 -14.91
N ILE A 11 9.97 -27.28 -14.39
CA ILE A 11 10.22 -26.28 -13.33
C ILE A 11 10.04 -24.87 -13.85
N ASN A 12 10.60 -24.54 -15.01
CA ASN A 12 10.47 -23.20 -15.60
C ASN A 12 8.99 -22.86 -15.87
N GLN A 13 8.22 -23.83 -16.35
CA GLN A 13 6.78 -23.67 -16.56
C GLN A 13 6.04 -23.38 -15.25
N LEU A 14 6.32 -24.14 -14.18
CA LEU A 14 5.72 -23.92 -12.87
C LEU A 14 6.08 -22.55 -12.27
N VAL A 15 7.33 -22.11 -12.46
CA VAL A 15 7.78 -20.79 -12.00
C VAL A 15 7.03 -19.68 -12.74
N LEU A 16 6.90 -19.78 -14.07
CA LEU A 16 6.14 -18.82 -14.87
C LEU A 16 4.68 -18.72 -14.41
N GLU A 17 4.02 -19.86 -14.22
CA GLU A 17 2.63 -19.90 -13.73
C GLU A 17 2.48 -19.22 -12.37
N LYS A 18 3.40 -19.49 -11.42
CA LYS A 18 3.36 -18.88 -10.09
C LYS A 18 3.62 -17.38 -10.13
N VAL A 19 4.51 -16.93 -11.00
CA VAL A 19 4.78 -15.50 -11.21
C VAL A 19 3.55 -14.82 -11.81
N ASP A 20 2.91 -15.41 -12.82
CA ASP A 20 1.71 -14.86 -13.44
C ASP A 20 0.53 -14.80 -12.47
N GLU A 21 0.29 -15.86 -11.70
CA GLU A 21 -0.72 -15.88 -10.61
C GLU A 21 -0.47 -14.74 -9.61
N HIS A 22 0.80 -14.53 -9.23
CA HIS A 22 1.17 -13.47 -8.31
C HIS A 22 0.90 -12.08 -8.91
N ILE A 23 1.31 -11.85 -10.17
CA ILE A 23 1.05 -10.59 -10.87
C ILE A 23 -0.45 -10.33 -11.01
N GLN A 24 -1.26 -11.35 -11.33
CA GLN A 24 -2.72 -11.19 -11.42
C GLN A 24 -3.34 -10.87 -10.06
N SER A 25 -2.87 -11.49 -8.98
CA SER A 25 -3.35 -11.19 -7.63
C SER A 25 -3.06 -9.74 -7.23
N LEU A 26 -1.89 -9.20 -7.60
CA LEU A 26 -1.52 -7.81 -7.37
C LEU A 26 -2.40 -6.84 -8.18
N LYS A 27 -2.74 -7.16 -9.43
CA LYS A 27 -3.65 -6.35 -10.26
C LYS A 27 -5.07 -6.29 -9.71
N LEU A 28 -5.57 -7.38 -9.13
CA LEU A 28 -6.87 -7.40 -8.44
C LEU A 28 -6.91 -6.48 -7.21
N GLU A 29 -5.77 -6.32 -6.52
CA GLU A 29 -5.62 -5.33 -5.45
C GLU A 29 -5.52 -3.88 -5.99
N GLU A 30 -5.12 -3.69 -7.25
CA GLU A 30 -5.11 -2.37 -7.90
C GLU A 30 -6.51 -1.81 -8.18
N ASP A 31 -7.49 -2.69 -8.43
CA ASP A 31 -8.89 -2.33 -8.71
C ASP A 31 -9.74 -2.07 -7.46
N VAL A 32 -9.14 -2.09 -6.26
CA VAL A 32 -9.84 -1.78 -5.02
C VAL A 32 -10.16 -0.29 -4.95
N TYR A 33 -11.43 0.04 -5.17
CA TYR A 33 -11.93 1.42 -5.16
C TYR A 33 -11.81 2.07 -3.77
N PHE A 34 -12.08 1.30 -2.71
CA PHE A 34 -11.97 1.74 -1.31
C PHE A 34 -11.18 0.74 -0.47
N MET A 35 -10.20 1.24 0.27
CA MET A 35 -9.45 0.49 1.28
C MET A 35 -10.10 0.69 2.66
N ASP A 36 -10.14 -0.38 3.45
CA ASP A 36 -10.40 -0.29 4.88
C ASP A 36 -9.12 0.08 5.67
N ALA A 37 -9.23 0.22 6.99
CA ALA A 37 -8.10 0.56 7.86
C ALA A 37 -6.96 -0.48 7.80
N ARG A 38 -7.26 -1.78 7.72
CA ARG A 38 -6.25 -2.85 7.69
C ARG A 38 -5.55 -2.91 6.34
N GLN A 39 -6.29 -2.67 5.26
CA GLN A 39 -5.74 -2.55 3.92
C GLN A 39 -4.83 -1.33 3.83
N LEU A 40 -5.22 -0.20 4.41
CA LEU A 40 -4.36 0.99 4.47
C LEU A 40 -3.08 0.75 5.27
N GLU A 41 -3.13 0.06 6.41
CA GLU A 41 -1.94 -0.33 7.19
C GLU A 41 -0.94 -1.13 6.34
N LYS A 42 -1.45 -2.13 5.62
CA LYS A 42 -0.63 -2.94 4.70
C LYS A 42 -0.09 -2.11 3.55
N TYR A 43 -0.95 -1.29 2.94
CA TYR A 43 -0.61 -0.45 1.79
C TYR A 43 0.53 0.52 2.09
N LEU A 44 0.46 1.19 3.24
CA LEU A 44 1.48 2.15 3.66
C LEU A 44 2.66 1.48 4.36
N SER A 45 2.57 0.19 4.69
CA SER A 45 3.53 -0.51 5.56
C SER A 45 3.73 0.21 6.91
N LEU A 46 2.65 0.73 7.48
CA LEU A 46 2.65 1.50 8.73
C LEU A 46 1.61 0.96 9.71
N SER A 47 1.90 1.07 11.00
CA SER A 47 0.96 0.74 12.06
C SER A 47 -0.15 1.78 12.17
N TRP A 48 -1.37 1.35 12.54
CA TRP A 48 -2.52 2.25 12.74
C TRP A 48 -2.24 3.46 13.65
N PRO A 49 -1.52 3.34 14.78
CA PRO A 49 -1.18 4.51 15.61
C PRO A 49 -0.35 5.55 14.85
N THR A 50 0.55 5.11 13.97
CA THR A 50 1.37 6.00 13.14
C THR A 50 0.50 6.70 12.10
N ILE A 51 -0.34 5.95 11.39
CA ILE A 51 -1.28 6.49 10.39
C ILE A 51 -2.23 7.49 11.04
N SER A 52 -2.78 7.15 12.20
CA SER A 52 -3.70 8.02 12.93
C SER A 52 -3.05 9.34 13.37
N LYS A 53 -1.79 9.28 13.78
CA LYS A 53 -1.06 10.47 14.24
C LYS A 53 -0.62 11.35 13.06
N VAL A 54 -0.09 10.74 12.01
CA VAL A 54 0.53 11.44 10.88
C VAL A 54 -0.52 11.93 9.88
N PHE A 55 -1.44 11.06 9.47
CA PHE A 55 -2.34 11.32 8.34
C PHE A 55 -3.75 11.67 8.78
N LEU A 56 -4.35 10.94 9.73
CA LEU A 56 -5.76 11.21 10.11
C LEU A 56 -5.95 12.55 10.85
N SER A 57 -4.88 13.19 11.29
CA SER A 57 -4.94 14.54 11.88
C SER A 57 -4.90 15.65 10.84
N ASP A 58 -4.58 15.32 9.59
CA ASP A 58 -4.52 16.24 8.46
C ASP A 58 -5.93 16.35 7.82
N PRO A 59 -6.53 17.56 7.75
CA PRO A 59 -7.84 17.75 7.13
C PRO A 59 -7.86 17.41 5.63
N ASP A 60 -6.72 17.44 4.95
CA ASP A 60 -6.60 17.14 3.52
C ASP A 60 -6.48 15.64 3.25
N PHE A 61 -6.33 14.80 4.28
CA PHE A 61 -6.18 13.36 4.11
C PHE A 61 -7.53 12.71 3.71
N PRO A 62 -7.61 12.00 2.57
CA PRO A 62 -8.87 11.55 1.97
C PRO A 62 -9.50 10.41 2.76
N THR A 63 -10.28 10.78 3.77
CA THR A 63 -10.88 9.86 4.73
C THR A 63 -12.39 9.96 4.69
N LEU A 64 -13.06 8.82 4.50
CA LEU A 64 -14.50 8.68 4.66
C LEU A 64 -14.80 7.92 5.95
N ARG A 65 -15.73 8.45 6.74
CA ARG A 65 -16.15 7.83 8.00
C ARG A 65 -17.59 7.33 7.92
N LYS A 66 -17.77 6.01 8.03
CA LYS A 66 -19.08 5.36 8.18
C LYS A 66 -19.22 4.88 9.61
N GLY A 67 -19.74 5.75 10.49
CA GLY A 67 -19.87 5.48 11.92
C GLY A 67 -18.51 5.29 12.61
N LYS A 68 -18.18 4.04 12.97
CA LYS A 68 -16.88 3.67 13.59
C LYS A 68 -15.84 3.19 12.57
N CYS A 69 -16.23 2.97 11.31
CA CYS A 69 -15.36 2.43 10.28
C CYS A 69 -14.78 3.55 9.41
N TYR A 70 -13.51 3.37 9.02
CA TYR A 70 -12.82 4.22 8.06
C TYR A 70 -12.79 3.54 6.68
N MET A 71 -12.96 4.35 5.63
CA MET A 71 -12.80 3.96 4.23
C MET A 71 -11.96 5.01 3.52
N PHE A 72 -11.06 4.57 2.65
CA PHE A 72 -10.10 5.41 1.96
C PHE A 72 -10.16 5.15 0.46
N HIS A 73 -10.42 6.16 -0.35
CA HIS A 73 -10.39 6.01 -1.80
C HIS A 73 -8.93 5.88 -2.26
N LYS A 74 -8.57 4.76 -2.89
CA LYS A 74 -7.15 4.45 -3.15
C LYS A 74 -6.46 5.55 -3.97
N LYS A 75 -7.09 5.99 -5.06
CA LYS A 75 -6.52 7.03 -5.94
C LYS A 75 -6.32 8.35 -5.21
N ASP A 76 -7.23 8.70 -4.30
CA ASP A 76 -7.11 9.96 -3.58
C ASP A 76 -5.97 9.89 -2.57
N VAL A 77 -5.82 8.74 -1.90
CA VAL A 77 -4.68 8.47 -1.02
C VAL A 77 -3.37 8.58 -1.79
N ASP A 78 -3.27 8.00 -2.98
CA ASP A 78 -2.07 8.11 -3.81
C ASP A 78 -1.74 9.57 -4.16
N CYS A 79 -2.73 10.32 -4.65
CA CYS A 79 -2.57 11.75 -4.94
C CYS A 79 -2.18 12.57 -3.70
N TYR A 80 -2.70 12.23 -2.52
CA TYR A 80 -2.30 12.87 -1.28
C TYR A 80 -0.84 12.56 -0.94
N LEU A 81 -0.44 11.28 -1.02
CA LEU A 81 0.90 10.83 -0.68
C LEU A 81 1.97 11.42 -1.60
N ASP A 82 1.68 11.56 -2.90
CA ASP A 82 2.58 12.22 -3.85
C ASP A 82 2.86 13.67 -3.45
N ARG A 83 1.80 14.44 -3.12
CA ARG A 83 1.95 15.82 -2.62
C ARG A 83 2.70 15.87 -1.30
N TYR A 84 2.34 14.99 -0.38
CA TYR A 84 2.96 14.89 0.94
C TYR A 84 4.46 14.55 0.86
N TYR A 85 4.83 13.67 -0.07
CA TYR A 85 6.22 13.29 -0.32
C TYR A 85 7.04 14.46 -0.86
N GLU A 86 6.51 15.23 -1.81
CA GLU A 86 7.20 16.42 -2.33
C GLU A 86 7.42 17.46 -1.23
N GLU A 87 6.41 17.74 -0.40
CA GLU A 87 6.57 18.65 0.73
C GLU A 87 7.63 18.17 1.72
N LEU A 88 7.64 16.87 2.04
CA LEU A 88 8.62 16.27 2.94
C LEU A 88 10.06 16.40 2.44
N LYS A 89 10.29 16.38 1.12
CA LYS A 89 11.63 16.60 0.56
C LYS A 89 12.20 17.96 0.99
N TYR A 90 11.36 18.98 1.09
CA TYR A 90 11.77 20.32 1.50
C TYR A 90 11.93 20.47 3.03
N HIS A 91 11.32 19.58 3.81
CA HIS A 91 11.29 19.65 5.28
C HIS A 91 12.17 18.61 5.99
N GLY A 92 13.13 18.00 5.28
CA GLY A 92 14.13 17.11 5.88
C GLY A 92 13.73 15.63 5.99
N ARG A 93 12.67 15.21 5.27
CA ARG A 93 12.28 13.80 5.05
C ARG A 93 11.87 12.99 6.29
N ASP A 94 11.58 13.66 7.41
CA ASP A 94 11.13 13.00 8.64
C ASP A 94 9.60 13.10 8.78
N ILE A 95 8.91 12.00 8.46
CA ILE A 95 7.44 11.87 8.48
C ILE A 95 6.86 12.18 9.88
N LEU A 96 7.57 11.84 10.96
CA LEU A 96 7.06 12.02 12.32
C LEU A 96 7.23 13.46 12.82
N LYS A 97 8.18 14.20 12.26
CA LYS A 97 8.43 15.61 12.62
C LYS A 97 7.68 16.59 11.73
N TYR A 98 7.34 16.18 10.51
CA TYR A 98 6.56 17.00 9.62
C TYR A 98 5.09 17.03 10.04
N ARG A 99 4.61 18.21 10.43
CA ARG A 99 3.20 18.47 10.71
C ARG A 99 2.73 19.56 9.77
N ARG A 100 1.87 19.18 8.81
CA ARG A 100 1.21 20.12 7.92
C ARG A 100 0.40 21.08 8.80
N LYS A 101 0.72 22.38 8.74
CA LYS A 101 -0.13 23.41 9.34
C LYS A 101 -1.29 23.62 8.38
N GLY A 102 -2.48 23.18 8.78
CA GLY A 102 -3.72 23.55 8.12
C GLY A 102 -4.01 25.04 8.24
#